data_AF-A0A941LHG9-F1
#
_entry.id   AF-A0A941LHG9-F1
#
_cell.length_a   1.000
_cell.length_b   1.000
_cell.length_c   1.000
_cell.angle_alpha   90.00
_cell.angle_beta   90.00
_cell.angle_gamma   90.00
#
_symmetry.space_group_name_H-M   'P 1'
#
loop_
_entity.id
_entity.type
_entity.pdbx_description
1 polymer ?
#
loop_
_entity_poly.entity_id
_entity_poly.type
_entity_poly.pdbx_seq_one_letter_code
_entity_poly.pdbx_strand_id
1 'polypeptide(L)'
;MRRFHFIRTSLLAPIVIVGLTLHVGCASQGATDDRSHSSVTLPSSEAKALGPEHERSLRDLSEKVFGIKWSGRVLAVSDRGFEILTDQVTTLSYRPTGNAFFVQNSNASLSQPSFDGSDGDYIKRGNAILAGLGIEASEIAEAKVLQHFVQVGIVDPDGKNSRVEPPKKDRRTLLITRAVNGVPVFNSRLIMDLDPSGQITSLEITWPKISPHVMEKVKLLQKAARADFKVPEQQFAELEAVEVGILHSPAASFVDEQAAAIRVIYHSKDPNIGKKAVAYLDETGQPVPMPKTMEVREPPKSPRNPNRQNEMSR
;
A
#
# COMPACT_ATOMS: atom_id res chain seq x y z
N MET A 1 38.85 -1.41 18.40
CA MET A 1 38.25 -0.72 17.24
C MET A 1 37.68 -1.77 16.28
N ARG A 2 36.37 -2.01 16.30
CA ARG A 2 35.73 -2.98 15.38
C ARG A 2 35.19 -2.22 14.17
N ARG A 3 35.69 -2.57 12.98
CA ARG A 3 35.22 -2.05 11.68
C ARG A 3 33.89 -2.73 11.35
N PHE A 4 32.80 -1.98 11.36
CA PHE A 4 31.50 -2.46 10.91
C PHE A 4 31.52 -2.63 9.38
N HIS A 5 31.29 -3.85 8.91
CA HIS A 5 31.09 -4.14 7.50
C HIS A 5 29.63 -3.87 7.16
N PHE A 6 29.39 -3.00 6.17
CA PHE A 6 28.07 -2.83 5.57
C PHE A 6 27.74 -4.09 4.76
N ILE A 7 26.94 -4.99 5.35
CA ILE A 7 26.37 -6.12 4.63
C ILE A 7 25.05 -5.63 4.02
N ARG A 8 25.01 -5.51 2.69
CA ARG A 8 23.77 -5.35 1.92
C ARG A 8 23.05 -6.71 1.92
N THR A 9 22.14 -6.91 2.86
CA THR A 9 21.23 -8.05 2.88
C THR A 9 19.80 -7.55 2.73
N SER A 10 19.30 -7.58 1.49
CA SER A 10 17.90 -7.33 1.16
C SER A 10 17.06 -8.54 1.58
N LEU A 11 16.58 -8.57 2.83
CA LEU A 11 15.69 -9.60 3.34
C LEU A 11 14.37 -8.99 3.81
N LEU A 12 13.35 -9.18 2.99
CA LEU A 12 11.96 -8.81 3.25
C LEU A 12 11.41 -9.58 4.47
N ALA A 13 10.81 -8.85 5.40
CA ALA A 13 9.87 -9.42 6.34
C ALA A 13 8.64 -9.95 5.57
N PRO A 14 7.98 -11.03 6.03
CA PRO A 14 6.71 -11.47 5.45
C PRO A 14 5.69 -10.36 5.65
N ILE A 15 5.30 -9.73 4.55
CA ILE A 15 4.20 -8.76 4.51
C ILE A 15 2.93 -9.59 4.58
N VAL A 16 2.23 -9.51 5.72
CA VAL A 16 0.81 -9.82 5.77
C VAL A 16 0.13 -8.77 4.89
N ILE A 17 -0.26 -9.18 3.68
CA ILE A 17 -1.19 -8.41 2.85
C ILE A 17 -2.54 -8.48 3.58
N VAL A 18 -2.77 -7.55 4.50
CA VAL A 18 -4.15 -7.21 4.88
C VAL A 18 -4.69 -6.50 3.65
N GLY A 19 -5.30 -7.27 2.75
CA GLY A 19 -6.14 -6.70 1.72
C GLY A 19 -7.17 -5.86 2.45
N LEU A 20 -7.12 -4.54 2.27
CA LEU A 20 -8.24 -3.70 2.61
C LEU A 20 -9.33 -4.03 1.59
N THR A 21 -10.02 -5.13 1.81
CA THR A 21 -11.27 -5.41 1.13
C THR A 21 -12.25 -4.38 1.68
N LEU A 22 -12.48 -3.31 0.93
CA LEU A 22 -13.66 -2.46 1.13
C LEU A 22 -14.88 -3.37 0.91
N HIS A 23 -15.35 -3.97 2.00
CA HIS A 23 -16.63 -4.67 2.03
C HIS A 23 -17.72 -3.62 1.86
N VAL A 24 -18.19 -3.47 0.63
CA VAL A 24 -19.50 -2.90 0.37
C VAL A 24 -20.48 -3.98 0.81
N GLY A 25 -20.99 -3.87 2.04
CA GLY A 25 -21.79 -4.91 2.67
C GLY A 25 -23.06 -5.22 1.88
N CYS A 26 -23.24 -6.49 1.52
CA CYS A 26 -24.54 -7.08 1.29
C CYS A 26 -25.15 -7.44 2.65
N ALA A 27 -26.14 -6.68 3.10
CA ALA A 27 -27.07 -7.14 4.12
C ALA A 27 -28.19 -7.93 3.43
N SER A 28 -28.18 -9.25 3.61
CA SER A 28 -29.30 -10.11 3.24
C SER A 28 -30.39 -10.03 4.32
N GLN A 29 -31.56 -9.52 3.97
CA GLN A 29 -32.83 -9.94 4.57
C GLN A 29 -33.83 -10.15 3.43
N GLY A 30 -34.35 -11.36 3.33
CA GLY A 30 -35.27 -11.75 2.26
C GLY A 30 -36.67 -11.19 2.45
N ALA A 31 -37.31 -10.83 1.34
CA ALA A 31 -38.65 -11.26 0.93
C ALA A 31 -39.03 -10.52 -0.36
N THR A 32 -39.29 -11.29 -1.42
CA THR A 32 -40.22 -11.05 -2.53
C THR A 32 -40.33 -9.61 -3.09
N ASP A 33 -39.76 -9.34 -4.27
CA ASP A 33 -40.55 -9.29 -5.50
C ASP A 33 -39.67 -8.99 -6.73
N ASP A 34 -40.14 -9.50 -7.86
CA ASP A 34 -39.54 -9.50 -9.17
C ASP A 34 -39.54 -8.09 -9.81
N ARG A 35 -38.36 -7.56 -10.18
CA ARG A 35 -38.12 -6.70 -11.36
C ARG A 35 -36.67 -6.21 -11.45
N SER A 36 -36.07 -6.53 -12.59
CA SER A 36 -34.78 -6.05 -13.10
C SER A 36 -34.57 -4.54 -12.97
N HIS A 37 -33.72 -4.12 -12.04
CA HIS A 37 -32.96 -2.88 -12.15
C HIS A 37 -31.56 -3.12 -11.62
N SER A 38 -30.56 -2.98 -12.50
CA SER A 38 -29.15 -2.90 -12.12
C SER A 38 -28.99 -1.77 -11.10
N SER A 39 -28.84 -2.13 -9.83
CA SER A 39 -28.60 -1.17 -8.76
C SER A 39 -27.17 -0.68 -8.89
N VAL A 40 -26.99 0.44 -9.58
CA VAL A 40 -25.80 1.27 -9.47
C VAL A 40 -25.59 1.54 -7.98
N THR A 41 -24.58 0.93 -7.38
CA THR A 41 -24.15 1.35 -6.05
C THR A 41 -23.64 2.77 -6.20
N LEU A 42 -24.43 3.72 -5.72
CA LEU A 42 -24.03 5.12 -5.71
C LEU A 42 -22.76 5.25 -4.85
N PRO A 43 -21.83 6.11 -5.25
CA PRO A 43 -20.73 6.50 -4.38
C PRO A 43 -21.25 6.98 -3.02
N SER A 44 -20.36 7.02 -2.02
CA SER A 44 -20.66 7.64 -0.73
C SER A 44 -21.26 9.04 -0.95
N SER A 45 -22.09 9.54 -0.02
CA SER A 45 -22.77 10.85 -0.16
C SER A 45 -21.83 12.06 -0.35
N GLU A 46 -20.51 11.84 -0.27
CA GLU A 46 -19.45 12.83 -0.46
C GLU A 46 -18.81 12.80 -1.86
N ALA A 47 -19.04 11.75 -2.68
CA ALA A 47 -18.38 11.65 -3.97
C ALA A 47 -18.99 12.61 -5.01
N LYS A 48 -18.12 13.16 -5.85
CA LYS A 48 -18.47 14.15 -6.87
C LYS A 48 -18.03 13.65 -8.23
N ALA A 49 -18.76 14.01 -9.29
CA ALA A 49 -18.31 13.76 -10.64
C ALA A 49 -16.95 14.46 -10.86
N LEU A 50 -16.02 13.76 -11.49
CA LEU A 50 -14.73 14.33 -11.84
C LEU A 50 -14.90 15.33 -13.01
N GLY A 51 -14.12 16.41 -13.03
CA GLY A 51 -14.15 17.37 -14.15
C GLY A 51 -13.71 16.72 -15.46
N PRO A 52 -14.21 17.18 -16.63
CA PRO A 52 -13.97 16.51 -17.92
C PRO A 52 -12.49 16.45 -18.33
N GLU A 53 -11.70 17.44 -17.93
CA GLU A 53 -10.25 17.45 -18.19
C GLU A 53 -9.51 16.41 -17.36
N HIS A 54 -9.83 16.32 -16.06
CA HIS A 54 -9.23 15.35 -15.15
C HIS A 54 -9.66 13.92 -15.52
N GLU A 55 -10.93 13.71 -15.88
CA GLU A 55 -11.39 12.42 -16.40
C GLU A 55 -10.60 12.01 -17.64
N ARG A 56 -10.46 12.90 -18.62
CA ARG A 56 -9.73 12.60 -19.86
C ARG A 56 -8.27 12.28 -19.57
N SER A 57 -7.62 13.07 -18.72
CA SER A 57 -6.23 12.84 -18.31
C SER A 57 -6.04 11.49 -17.64
N LEU A 58 -6.88 11.17 -16.65
CA LEU A 58 -6.79 9.91 -15.92
C LEU A 58 -7.15 8.71 -16.81
N ARG A 59 -8.06 8.88 -17.77
CA ARG A 59 -8.42 7.85 -18.75
C ARG A 59 -7.25 7.57 -19.69
N ASP A 60 -6.67 8.62 -20.28
CA ASP A 60 -5.50 8.52 -21.13
C ASP A 60 -4.34 7.83 -20.41
N LEU A 61 -4.09 8.21 -19.15
CA LEU A 61 -3.10 7.55 -18.30
C LEU A 61 -3.43 6.06 -18.12
N SER A 62 -4.69 5.74 -17.81
CA SER A 62 -5.14 4.36 -17.58
C SER A 62 -4.92 3.45 -18.78
N GLU A 63 -5.21 3.95 -19.97
CA GLU A 63 -5.14 3.17 -21.21
C GLU A 63 -3.70 3.10 -21.73
N LYS A 64 -2.95 4.22 -21.69
CA LYS A 64 -1.60 4.29 -22.28
C LYS A 64 -0.52 3.75 -21.35
N VAL A 65 -0.60 4.02 -20.04
CA VAL A 65 0.43 3.65 -19.07
C VAL A 65 0.11 2.31 -18.42
N PHE A 66 -1.12 2.15 -17.90
CA PHE A 66 -1.51 0.91 -17.23
C PHE A 66 -2.01 -0.15 -18.21
N GLY A 67 -2.36 0.22 -19.44
CA GLY A 67 -2.88 -0.71 -20.44
C GLY A 67 -4.28 -1.22 -20.13
N ILE A 68 -5.05 -0.49 -19.32
CA ILE A 68 -6.40 -0.90 -18.91
C ILE A 68 -7.32 -0.89 -20.12
N LYS A 69 -8.04 -1.99 -20.31
CA LYS A 69 -9.11 -2.12 -21.31
C LYS A 69 -10.45 -2.04 -20.61
N TRP A 70 -11.13 -0.91 -20.79
CA TRP A 70 -12.46 -0.71 -20.23
C TRP A 70 -13.50 -1.54 -20.99
N SER A 71 -14.27 -2.34 -20.25
CA SER A 71 -15.24 -3.29 -20.80
C SER A 71 -16.66 -2.72 -20.92
N GLY A 72 -16.92 -1.59 -20.29
CA GLY A 72 -18.24 -0.96 -20.25
C GLY A 72 -18.20 0.55 -20.06
N ARG A 73 -19.33 1.09 -19.59
CA ARG A 73 -19.43 2.52 -19.26
C ARG A 73 -18.53 2.82 -18.07
N VAL A 74 -17.56 3.70 -18.28
CA VAL A 74 -16.66 4.16 -17.22
C VAL A 74 -17.30 5.35 -16.50
N LEU A 75 -17.31 5.26 -15.18
CA LEU A 75 -17.66 6.34 -14.25
C LEU A 75 -16.38 7.00 -13.75
N ALA A 76 -16.40 8.33 -13.67
CA ALA A 76 -15.30 9.13 -13.15
C ALA A 76 -15.77 9.96 -11.96
N VAL A 77 -15.18 9.72 -10.79
CA VAL A 77 -15.58 10.39 -9.55
C VAL A 77 -14.37 10.82 -8.75
N SER A 78 -14.52 11.84 -7.92
CA SER A 78 -13.62 12.14 -6.82
C SER A 78 -14.30 11.81 -5.50
N ASP A 79 -13.61 11.05 -4.64
CA ASP A 79 -14.06 10.72 -3.30
C ASP A 79 -12.88 10.78 -2.33
N ARG A 80 -13.05 11.50 -1.21
CA ARG A 80 -12.06 11.62 -0.11
C ARG A 80 -10.60 11.79 -0.54
N GLY A 81 -10.35 12.68 -1.51
CA GLY A 81 -9.00 13.00 -2.00
C GLY A 81 -8.44 12.01 -3.03
N PHE A 82 -9.24 11.05 -3.47
CA PHE A 82 -8.98 10.20 -4.63
C PHE A 82 -9.73 10.69 -5.85
N GLU A 83 -9.15 10.41 -7.01
CA GLU A 83 -9.78 10.43 -8.33
C GLU A 83 -9.91 8.98 -8.79
N ILE A 84 -11.10 8.57 -9.23
CA ILE A 84 -11.45 7.17 -9.47
C ILE A 84 -12.07 7.04 -10.86
N LEU A 85 -11.57 6.09 -11.65
CA LEU A 85 -12.23 5.57 -12.85
C LEU A 85 -12.66 4.13 -12.61
N THR A 86 -13.90 3.79 -12.92
CA THR A 86 -14.39 2.42 -12.78
C THR A 86 -15.44 2.07 -13.84
N ASP A 87 -15.36 0.87 -14.39
CA ASP A 87 -16.44 0.25 -15.19
C ASP A 87 -17.19 -0.83 -14.38
N GLN A 88 -17.08 -0.79 -13.05
CA GLN A 88 -17.58 -1.78 -12.07
C GLN A 88 -16.83 -3.12 -12.07
N VAL A 89 -15.97 -3.37 -13.06
CA VAL A 89 -15.10 -4.54 -13.10
C VAL A 89 -13.68 -4.15 -12.73
N THR A 90 -13.11 -3.24 -13.49
CA THR A 90 -11.80 -2.65 -13.23
C THR A 90 -12.01 -1.30 -12.55
N THR A 91 -11.20 -1.03 -11.54
CA THR A 91 -11.17 0.26 -10.86
C THR A 91 -9.73 0.75 -10.80
N LEU A 92 -9.51 1.96 -11.32
CA LEU A 92 -8.30 2.74 -11.11
C LEU A 92 -8.59 3.83 -10.09
N SER A 93 -7.83 3.86 -9.01
CA SER A 93 -7.87 4.93 -8.01
C SER A 93 -6.52 5.65 -8.00
N TYR A 94 -6.54 6.97 -8.12
CA TYR A 94 -5.38 7.85 -8.04
C TYR A 94 -5.51 8.80 -6.87
N ARG A 95 -4.45 8.90 -6.07
CA ARG A 95 -4.32 9.88 -4.99
C ARG A 95 -3.24 10.90 -5.37
N PRO A 96 -3.61 12.14 -5.72
CA PRO A 96 -2.65 13.15 -6.15
C PRO A 96 -1.60 13.50 -5.08
N THR A 97 -2.02 13.64 -3.82
CA THR A 97 -1.12 14.09 -2.74
C THR A 97 0.02 13.12 -2.45
N GLY A 98 -0.23 11.80 -2.53
CA GLY A 98 0.78 10.77 -2.33
C GLY A 98 1.45 10.27 -3.62
N ASN A 99 1.05 10.81 -4.77
CA ASN A 99 1.34 10.24 -6.10
C ASN A 99 1.19 8.71 -6.09
N ALA A 100 -0.01 8.26 -5.69
CA ALA A 100 -0.30 6.85 -5.46
C ALA A 100 -1.40 6.36 -6.40
N PHE A 101 -1.19 5.18 -6.98
CA PHE A 101 -2.10 4.55 -7.92
C PHE A 101 -2.47 3.16 -7.45
N PHE A 102 -3.74 2.82 -7.62
CA PHE A 102 -4.27 1.50 -7.33
C PHE A 102 -5.09 1.00 -8.51
N VAL A 103 -4.84 -0.23 -8.94
CA VAL A 103 -5.70 -0.91 -9.90
C VAL A 103 -6.22 -2.18 -9.25
N GLN A 104 -7.51 -2.42 -9.39
CA GLN A 104 -8.16 -3.65 -8.96
C GLN A 104 -9.11 -4.13 -10.04
N ASN A 105 -9.05 -5.42 -10.36
CA ASN A 105 -10.00 -6.09 -11.22
C ASN A 105 -10.83 -7.08 -10.38
N SER A 106 -12.14 -6.86 -10.28
CA SER A 106 -13.04 -7.69 -9.46
C SER A 106 -13.22 -9.11 -10.00
N ASN A 107 -12.91 -9.35 -11.28
CA ASN A 107 -12.92 -10.68 -11.89
C ASN A 107 -11.64 -11.48 -11.60
N ALA A 108 -10.61 -10.86 -11.01
CA ALA A 108 -9.40 -11.56 -10.63
C ALA A 108 -9.68 -12.49 -9.45
N SER A 109 -9.68 -13.80 -9.72
CA SER A 109 -9.86 -14.83 -8.70
C SER A 109 -8.51 -15.39 -8.25
N LEU A 110 -8.42 -15.80 -6.98
CA LEU A 110 -7.33 -16.60 -6.42
C LEU A 110 -7.14 -17.96 -7.12
N SER A 111 -8.06 -18.36 -7.99
CA SER A 111 -8.02 -19.63 -8.73
C SER A 111 -7.59 -19.50 -10.20
N GLN A 112 -7.30 -18.29 -10.68
CA GLN A 112 -6.88 -18.09 -12.06
C GLN A 112 -5.38 -18.41 -12.22
N PRO A 113 -4.96 -18.98 -13.37
CA PRO A 113 -3.54 -19.16 -13.64
C PRO A 113 -2.81 -17.81 -13.60
N SER A 114 -1.57 -17.80 -13.11
CA SER A 114 -0.71 -16.62 -13.20
C SER A 114 -0.25 -16.36 -14.63
N PHE A 115 0.14 -15.13 -14.93
CA PHE A 115 0.91 -14.83 -16.13
C PHE A 115 2.16 -15.74 -16.25
N ASP A 116 2.32 -16.40 -17.40
CA ASP A 116 3.40 -17.38 -17.66
C ASP A 116 4.65 -16.73 -18.26
N GLY A 117 4.79 -15.41 -18.16
CA GLY A 117 5.98 -14.69 -18.62
C GLY A 117 7.20 -14.91 -17.73
N SER A 118 8.38 -14.59 -18.26
CA SER A 118 9.63 -14.59 -17.49
C SER A 118 9.64 -13.49 -16.42
N ASP A 119 10.55 -13.57 -15.45
CA ASP A 119 10.78 -12.46 -14.50
C ASP A 119 11.12 -11.16 -15.23
N GLY A 120 11.83 -11.26 -16.36
CA GLY A 120 12.17 -10.12 -17.22
C GLY A 120 10.95 -9.42 -17.82
N ASP A 121 9.89 -10.18 -18.14
CA ASP A 121 8.65 -9.61 -18.69
C ASP A 121 7.89 -8.79 -17.66
N TYR A 122 7.81 -9.29 -16.42
CA TYR A 122 7.26 -8.54 -15.29
C TYR A 122 8.05 -7.25 -15.07
N ILE A 123 9.38 -7.35 -14.93
CA ILE A 123 10.24 -6.19 -14.67
C ILE A 123 10.14 -5.16 -15.80
N LYS A 124 10.14 -5.60 -17.06
CA LYS A 124 9.95 -4.72 -18.22
C LYS A 124 8.62 -3.99 -18.16
N ARG A 125 7.52 -4.68 -17.81
CA ARG A 125 6.19 -4.06 -17.66
C ARG A 125 6.16 -3.04 -16.52
N GLY A 126 6.72 -3.38 -15.35
CA GLY A 126 6.82 -2.44 -14.22
C GLY A 126 7.63 -1.19 -14.55
N ASN A 127 8.80 -1.36 -15.19
CA ASN A 127 9.64 -0.23 -15.62
C ASN A 127 8.94 0.66 -16.65
N ALA A 128 8.21 0.07 -17.60
CA ALA A 128 7.44 0.83 -18.57
C ALA A 128 6.33 1.67 -17.90
N ILE A 129 5.65 1.11 -16.88
CA ILE A 129 4.66 1.84 -16.09
C ILE A 129 5.32 3.01 -15.36
N LEU A 130 6.41 2.77 -14.62
CA LEU A 130 7.11 3.82 -13.88
C LEU A 130 7.61 4.94 -14.82
N ALA A 131 8.18 4.59 -15.97
CA ALA A 131 8.61 5.55 -16.98
C ALA A 131 7.41 6.35 -17.55
N GLY A 132 6.28 5.69 -17.79
CA GLY A 132 5.04 6.35 -18.23
C GLY A 132 4.46 7.32 -17.20
N LEU A 133 4.78 7.15 -15.92
CA LEU A 133 4.47 8.08 -14.83
C LEU A 133 5.53 9.18 -14.65
N GLY A 134 6.59 9.20 -15.48
CA GLY A 134 7.69 10.15 -15.35
C GLY A 134 8.61 9.88 -14.17
N ILE A 135 8.63 8.65 -13.65
CA ILE A 135 9.53 8.25 -12.56
C ILE A 135 10.90 7.91 -13.14
N GLU A 136 11.93 8.54 -12.57
CA GLU A 136 13.31 8.34 -12.98
C GLU A 136 13.80 6.92 -12.64
N ALA A 137 14.48 6.28 -13.60
CA ALA A 137 15.04 4.94 -13.40
C ALA A 137 16.09 4.88 -12.29
N SER A 138 16.75 6.00 -12.00
CA SER A 138 17.72 6.14 -10.90
C SER A 138 17.07 6.03 -9.52
N GLU A 139 15.74 6.17 -9.42
CA GLU A 139 15.01 5.97 -8.17
C GLU A 139 14.65 4.51 -7.89
N ILE A 140 14.90 3.60 -8.83
CA ILE A 140 14.61 2.17 -8.67
C ILE A 140 15.76 1.51 -7.90
N ALA A 141 15.47 1.00 -6.70
CA ALA A 141 16.46 0.35 -5.85
C ALA A 141 16.61 -1.15 -6.15
N GLU A 142 15.49 -1.85 -6.31
CA GLU A 142 15.44 -3.29 -6.55
C GLU A 142 14.15 -3.62 -7.31
N ALA A 143 14.21 -4.57 -8.24
CA ALA A 143 13.05 -5.17 -8.89
C ALA A 143 13.16 -6.70 -8.81
N LYS A 144 12.10 -7.36 -8.33
CA LYS A 144 12.06 -8.82 -8.22
C LYS A 144 10.65 -9.37 -8.35
N VAL A 145 10.56 -10.61 -8.79
CA VAL A 145 9.29 -11.34 -8.88
C VAL A 145 9.20 -12.32 -7.72
N LEU A 146 8.08 -12.28 -7.01
CA LEU A 146 7.79 -13.11 -5.84
C LEU A 146 6.77 -14.18 -6.23
N GLN A 147 7.05 -15.44 -5.89
CA GLN A 147 6.07 -16.52 -6.02
C GLN A 147 5.23 -16.61 -4.74
N HIS A 148 3.92 -16.48 -4.90
CA HIS A 148 2.95 -16.73 -3.83
C HIS A 148 2.55 -18.20 -3.82
N PHE A 149 2.26 -18.70 -2.63
CA PHE A 149 1.78 -20.05 -2.41
C PHE A 149 0.46 -19.99 -1.64
N VAL A 150 -0.49 -20.84 -2.03
CA VAL A 150 -1.77 -21.02 -1.34
C VAL A 150 -1.82 -22.40 -0.71
N GLN A 151 -2.43 -22.47 0.48
CA GLN A 151 -2.67 -23.73 1.18
C GLN A 151 -4.13 -23.78 1.58
N VAL A 152 -4.81 -24.89 1.26
CA VAL A 152 -6.24 -25.06 1.51
C VAL A 152 -6.43 -25.96 2.72
N GLY A 153 -7.11 -25.46 3.74
CA GLY A 153 -7.65 -26.26 4.84
C GLY A 153 -9.05 -26.73 4.50
N ILE A 154 -9.32 -28.01 4.67
CA ILE A 154 -10.62 -28.62 4.46
C ILE A 154 -11.08 -29.15 5.81
N VAL A 155 -12.24 -28.67 6.26
CA VAL A 155 -12.90 -29.12 7.47
C VAL A 155 -14.14 -29.89 7.05
N ASP A 156 -14.30 -31.11 7.58
CA ASP A 156 -15.48 -31.92 7.32
C ASP A 156 -16.75 -31.19 7.83
N PRO A 157 -17.93 -31.46 7.26
CA PRO A 157 -19.17 -30.77 7.64
C PRO A 157 -19.55 -30.88 9.13
N ASP A 158 -19.05 -31.92 9.80
CA ASP A 158 -19.26 -32.16 11.23
C ASP A 158 -18.22 -31.46 12.13
N GLY A 159 -17.24 -30.76 11.54
CA GLY A 159 -16.20 -30.02 12.23
C GLY A 159 -15.14 -30.88 12.92
N LYS A 160 -15.21 -32.21 12.80
CA LYS A 160 -14.38 -33.13 13.61
C LYS A 160 -13.06 -33.50 12.96
N ASN A 161 -13.02 -33.56 11.63
CA ASN A 161 -11.78 -33.78 10.91
C ASN A 161 -11.40 -32.51 10.17
N SER A 162 -10.13 -32.14 10.27
CA SER A 162 -9.52 -31.15 9.41
C SER A 162 -8.32 -31.77 8.71
N ARG A 163 -8.19 -31.49 7.42
CA ARG A 163 -6.99 -31.80 6.64
C ARG A 163 -6.49 -30.54 5.99
N VAL A 164 -5.17 -30.43 5.91
CA VAL A 164 -4.52 -29.33 5.20
C VAL A 164 -3.86 -29.92 3.96
N GLU A 165 -4.19 -29.39 2.80
CA GLU A 165 -3.54 -29.79 1.56
C GLU A 165 -2.09 -29.27 1.51
N PRO A 166 -1.21 -29.89 0.71
CA PRO A 166 0.11 -29.33 0.44
C PRO A 166 0.01 -27.93 -0.18
N PRO A 167 0.93 -27.00 0.12
CA PRO A 167 0.99 -25.71 -0.54
C PRO A 167 1.15 -25.85 -2.05
N LYS A 168 0.39 -25.06 -2.81
CA LYS A 168 0.43 -25.00 -4.27
C LYS A 168 0.85 -23.60 -4.71
N LYS A 169 1.49 -23.49 -5.88
CA LYS A 169 1.77 -22.19 -6.49
C LYS A 169 0.44 -21.48 -6.77
N ASP A 170 0.36 -20.23 -6.35
CA ASP A 170 -0.75 -19.34 -6.62
C ASP A 170 -0.32 -18.36 -7.72
N ARG A 171 -0.10 -17.09 -7.37
CA ARG A 171 0.29 -16.04 -8.30
C ARG A 171 1.75 -15.64 -8.20
N ARG A 172 2.19 -14.86 -9.17
CA ARG A 172 3.49 -14.19 -9.18
C ARG A 172 3.28 -12.69 -9.18
N THR A 173 4.05 -12.02 -8.33
CA THR A 173 3.92 -10.61 -8.03
C THR A 173 5.24 -9.91 -8.30
N LEU A 174 5.22 -8.86 -9.12
CA LEU A 174 6.36 -7.96 -9.23
C LEU A 174 6.40 -7.04 -8.02
N LEU A 175 7.58 -6.90 -7.41
CA LEU A 175 7.89 -5.88 -6.43
C LEU A 175 9.06 -5.03 -6.93
N ILE A 176 8.82 -3.73 -7.08
CA ILE A 176 9.87 -2.73 -7.29
C ILE A 176 9.93 -1.82 -6.06
N THR A 177 11.12 -1.60 -5.51
CA THR A 177 11.34 -0.73 -4.36
C THR A 177 12.09 0.54 -4.75
N ARG A 178 11.95 1.59 -3.95
CA ARG A 178 12.49 2.92 -4.24
C ARG A 178 13.70 3.28 -3.39
N ALA A 179 14.66 3.98 -3.98
CA ALA A 179 15.67 4.76 -3.27
C ALA A 179 15.89 6.11 -3.97
N VAL A 180 16.06 7.18 -3.19
CA VAL A 180 16.39 8.52 -3.73
C VAL A 180 17.82 8.85 -3.34
N ASN A 181 18.69 9.08 -4.32
CA ASN A 181 20.13 9.30 -4.09
C ASN A 181 20.78 8.18 -3.24
N GLY A 182 20.38 6.93 -3.48
CA GLY A 182 20.85 5.76 -2.73
C GLY A 182 20.27 5.61 -1.32
N VAL A 183 19.35 6.50 -0.90
CA VAL A 183 18.65 6.42 0.38
C VAL A 183 17.34 5.64 0.19
N PRO A 184 17.11 4.54 0.90
CA PRO A 184 15.86 3.79 0.78
C PRO A 184 14.66 4.63 1.23
N VAL A 185 13.59 4.60 0.43
CA VAL A 185 12.29 5.16 0.80
C VAL A 185 11.40 3.99 1.23
N PHE A 186 11.27 3.81 2.54
CA PHE A 186 10.57 2.69 3.12
C PHE A 186 9.09 2.72 2.74
N ASN A 187 8.57 1.56 2.30
CA ASN A 187 7.20 1.35 1.81
C ASN A 187 6.83 2.09 0.51
N SER A 188 7.75 2.83 -0.12
CA SER A 188 7.56 3.36 -1.48
C SER A 188 7.93 2.27 -2.47
N ARG A 189 6.92 1.80 -3.21
CA ARG A 189 7.01 0.60 -4.03
C ARG A 189 6.00 0.60 -5.16
N LEU A 190 6.27 -0.25 -6.14
CA LEU A 190 5.30 -0.79 -7.09
C LEU A 190 5.11 -2.26 -6.76
N ILE A 191 3.87 -2.69 -6.56
CA ILE A 191 3.46 -4.09 -6.47
C ILE A 191 2.46 -4.35 -7.59
N MET A 192 2.68 -5.40 -8.38
CA MET A 192 1.82 -5.70 -9.53
C MET A 192 1.62 -7.20 -9.74
N ASP A 193 0.36 -7.58 -9.91
CA ASP A 193 -0.09 -8.90 -10.33
C ASP A 193 -0.66 -8.83 -11.75
N LEU A 194 -0.42 -9.89 -12.54
CA LEU A 194 -0.86 -10.00 -13.92
C LEU A 194 -1.68 -11.27 -14.14
N ASP A 195 -2.71 -11.18 -14.97
CA ASP A 195 -3.50 -12.32 -15.45
C ASP A 195 -2.76 -13.11 -16.57
N PRO A 196 -3.28 -14.26 -17.03
CA PRO A 196 -2.66 -15.04 -18.11
C PRO A 196 -2.43 -14.26 -19.41
N SER A 197 -3.19 -13.20 -19.65
CA SER A 197 -3.08 -12.34 -20.83
C SER A 197 -2.14 -11.14 -20.65
N GLY A 198 -1.50 -11.02 -19.47
CA GLY A 198 -0.61 -9.92 -19.13
C GLY A 198 -1.33 -8.60 -18.79
N GLN A 199 -2.62 -8.66 -18.47
CA GLN A 199 -3.37 -7.51 -17.95
C GLN A 199 -3.21 -7.40 -16.43
N ILE A 200 -3.27 -6.17 -15.93
CA ILE A 200 -3.15 -5.89 -14.50
C ILE A 200 -4.40 -6.37 -13.77
N THR A 201 -4.22 -7.29 -12.82
CA THR A 201 -5.29 -7.72 -11.91
C THR A 201 -5.26 -6.93 -10.60
N SER A 202 -4.05 -6.62 -10.14
CA SER A 202 -3.80 -5.76 -8.99
C SER A 202 -2.55 -4.91 -9.21
N LEU A 203 -2.62 -3.64 -8.83
CA LEU A 203 -1.48 -2.73 -8.81
C LEU A 203 -1.57 -1.83 -7.57
N GLU A 204 -0.44 -1.61 -6.92
CA GLU A 204 -0.23 -0.55 -5.94
C GLU A 204 1.08 0.16 -6.30
N ILE A 205 1.03 1.47 -6.55
CA ILE A 205 2.20 2.33 -6.71
C ILE A 205 2.11 3.43 -5.66
N THR A 206 3.20 3.72 -4.97
CA THR A 206 3.29 4.87 -4.07
C THR A 206 4.62 5.57 -4.24
N TRP A 207 4.60 6.78 -4.79
CA TRP A 207 5.82 7.48 -5.22
C TRP A 207 5.80 8.98 -4.85
N PRO A 208 5.67 9.33 -3.55
CA PRO A 208 5.53 10.72 -3.13
C PRO A 208 6.78 11.53 -3.46
N LYS A 209 6.62 12.83 -3.71
CA LYS A 209 7.76 13.73 -3.87
C LYS A 209 8.45 13.91 -2.52
N ILE A 210 9.75 13.64 -2.44
CA ILE A 210 10.49 13.74 -1.19
C ILE A 210 10.83 15.20 -0.88
N SER A 211 10.49 15.66 0.32
CA SER A 211 10.81 17.00 0.78
C SER A 211 12.33 17.21 0.92
N PRO A 212 12.90 18.33 0.44
CA PRO A 212 14.32 18.66 0.64
C PRO A 212 14.73 18.67 2.12
N HIS A 213 13.84 19.12 3.01
CA HIS A 213 14.10 19.15 4.46
C HIS A 213 14.26 17.74 5.06
N VAL A 214 13.47 16.78 4.58
CA VAL A 214 13.61 15.37 4.98
C VAL A 214 14.97 14.82 4.51
N MET A 215 15.40 15.16 3.29
CA MET A 215 16.71 14.77 2.79
C MET A 215 17.87 15.38 3.58
N GLU A 216 17.74 16.60 4.08
CA GLU A 216 18.72 17.21 4.99
C GLU A 216 18.82 16.42 6.30
N LYS A 217 17.67 16.07 6.91
CA LYS A 217 17.65 15.26 8.14
C LYS A 217 18.23 13.87 7.91
N VAL A 218 17.96 13.22 6.77
CA VAL A 218 18.59 11.95 6.39
C VAL A 218 20.12 12.06 6.42
N LYS A 219 20.70 13.13 5.86
CA LYS A 219 22.16 13.31 5.85
C LYS A 219 22.72 13.44 7.29
N LEU A 220 21.99 14.08 8.20
CA LEU A 220 22.36 14.15 9.62
C LEU A 220 22.31 12.76 10.28
N LEU A 221 21.23 12.00 10.04
CA LEU A 221 21.08 10.65 10.56
C LEU A 221 22.14 9.68 10.01
N GLN A 222 22.52 9.81 8.74
CA GLN A 222 23.61 9.02 8.16
C GLN A 222 24.96 9.28 8.84
N LYS A 223 25.23 10.53 9.25
CA LYS A 223 26.42 10.86 10.03
C LYS A 223 26.33 10.27 11.44
N ALA A 224 25.18 10.40 12.11
CA ALA A 224 24.96 9.87 13.44
C ALA A 224 25.10 8.33 13.49
N ALA A 225 24.48 7.63 12.55
CA ALA A 225 24.51 6.17 12.43
C ALA A 225 25.91 5.60 12.19
N ARG A 226 26.83 6.38 11.62
CA ARG A 226 28.24 5.99 11.38
C ARG A 226 29.17 6.31 12.54
N ALA A 227 28.74 7.16 13.47
CA ALA A 227 29.51 7.57 14.64
C ALA A 227 29.18 6.64 15.82
N ASP A 228 28.56 7.19 16.87
CA ASP A 228 28.32 6.51 18.14
C ASP A 228 26.85 6.16 18.38
N PHE A 229 26.07 5.95 17.32
CA PHE A 229 24.67 5.57 17.46
C PHE A 229 24.54 4.27 18.26
N LYS A 230 23.89 4.35 19.42
CA LYS A 230 23.62 3.19 20.27
C LYS A 230 22.28 2.59 19.90
N VAL A 231 22.34 1.43 19.25
CA VAL A 231 21.14 0.64 18.98
C VAL A 231 20.51 0.22 20.30
N PRO A 232 19.20 0.47 20.51
CA PRO A 232 18.49 -0.02 21.68
C PRO A 232 18.52 -1.56 21.75
N GLU A 233 18.85 -2.12 22.91
CA GLU A 233 18.82 -3.57 23.09
C GLU A 233 17.38 -4.10 23.13
N GLN A 234 17.20 -5.33 22.65
CA GLN A 234 15.93 -6.06 22.69
C GLN A 234 16.14 -7.39 23.40
N GLN A 235 15.32 -7.69 24.41
CA GLN A 235 15.50 -8.87 25.26
C GLN A 235 15.51 -10.18 24.45
N PHE A 236 14.59 -10.30 23.49
CA PHE A 236 14.33 -11.53 22.72
C PHE A 236 14.82 -11.47 21.27
N ALA A 237 15.63 -10.47 20.92
CA ALA A 237 16.08 -10.27 19.56
C ALA A 237 17.51 -9.77 19.50
N GLU A 238 18.20 -10.05 18.41
CA GLU A 238 19.56 -9.58 18.14
C GLU A 238 19.56 -8.62 16.96
N LEU A 239 20.47 -7.66 16.98
CA LEU A 239 20.63 -6.71 15.89
C LEU A 239 20.97 -7.47 14.60
N GLU A 240 20.17 -7.26 13.56
CA GLU A 240 20.43 -7.78 12.21
C GLU A 240 21.01 -6.68 11.32
N ALA A 241 20.34 -5.53 11.25
CA ALA A 241 20.75 -4.44 10.37
C ALA A 241 20.34 -3.06 10.91
N VAL A 242 21.13 -2.04 10.54
CA VAL A 242 20.83 -0.62 10.78
C VAL A 242 20.90 0.12 9.44
N GLU A 243 19.83 0.82 9.09
CA GLU A 243 19.71 1.52 7.83
C GLU A 243 19.11 2.90 8.04
N VAL A 244 19.62 3.92 7.35
CA VAL A 244 18.99 5.24 7.35
C VAL A 244 18.13 5.38 6.11
N GLY A 245 16.88 5.80 6.28
CA GLY A 245 15.94 5.96 5.18
C GLY A 245 14.82 6.93 5.48
N ILE A 246 13.83 6.91 4.61
CA ILE A 246 12.69 7.83 4.63
C ILE A 246 11.41 7.03 4.84
N LEU A 247 10.61 7.44 5.81
CA LEU A 247 9.23 7.03 5.99
C LEU A 247 8.31 8.03 5.29
N HIS A 248 7.20 7.54 4.75
CA HIS A 248 6.10 8.38 4.30
C HIS A 248 4.76 7.76 4.71
N SER A 249 3.72 8.58 4.66
CA SER A 249 2.34 8.15 4.92
C SER A 249 1.95 6.99 3.99
N PRO A 250 1.21 5.98 4.48
CA PRO A 250 0.76 4.89 3.63
C PRO A 250 0.03 5.38 2.38
N ALA A 251 0.07 4.56 1.33
CA ALA A 251 -0.52 4.85 0.03
C ALA A 251 -1.97 5.36 0.12
N ALA A 252 -2.76 4.73 0.99
CA ALA A 252 -4.17 5.02 1.21
C ALA A 252 -4.45 6.07 2.32
N SER A 253 -3.40 6.72 2.86
CA SER A 253 -3.55 7.74 3.92
C SER A 253 -4.29 8.98 3.39
N PHE A 254 -4.92 9.76 4.27
CA PHE A 254 -5.45 11.09 3.91
C PHE A 254 -4.43 12.22 4.09
N VAL A 255 -3.27 11.96 4.70
CA VAL A 255 -2.18 12.93 4.89
C VAL A 255 -0.95 12.57 4.07
N ASP A 256 -0.03 13.53 3.89
CA ASP A 256 1.27 13.31 3.27
C ASP A 256 2.40 13.75 4.22
N GLU A 257 2.52 13.03 5.33
CA GLU A 257 3.63 13.18 6.26
C GLU A 257 4.82 12.32 5.84
N GLN A 258 6.03 12.87 6.02
CA GLN A 258 7.31 12.22 5.71
C GLN A 258 8.26 12.42 6.89
N ALA A 259 9.06 11.40 7.20
CA ALA A 259 10.04 11.46 8.27
C ALA A 259 11.34 10.76 7.88
N ALA A 260 12.48 11.31 8.27
CA ALA A 260 13.76 10.61 8.19
C ALA A 260 13.91 9.72 9.44
N ALA A 261 14.41 8.50 9.27
CA ALA A 261 14.56 7.55 10.37
C ALA A 261 15.78 6.65 10.22
N ILE A 262 16.32 6.22 11.35
CA ILE A 262 17.21 5.07 11.47
C ILE A 262 16.33 3.84 11.69
N ARG A 263 16.21 2.99 10.66
CA ARG A 263 15.56 1.69 10.73
C ARG A 263 16.52 0.68 11.35
N VAL A 264 16.12 0.10 12.47
CA VAL A 264 16.81 -1.03 13.09
C VAL A 264 15.99 -2.29 12.90
N ILE A 265 16.59 -3.31 12.30
CA ILE A 265 15.99 -4.62 12.07
C ILE A 265 16.61 -5.59 13.06
N TYR A 266 15.75 -6.33 13.77
CA TYR A 266 16.17 -7.36 14.72
C TYR A 266 15.74 -8.74 14.25
N HIS A 267 16.64 -9.70 14.43
CA HIS A 267 16.38 -11.12 14.27
C HIS A 267 15.89 -11.70 15.60
N SER A 268 14.82 -12.48 15.58
CA SER A 268 14.33 -13.17 16.78
C SER A 268 15.35 -14.20 17.26
N LYS A 269 15.60 -14.27 18.56
CA LYS A 269 16.39 -15.36 19.16
C LYS A 269 15.63 -16.69 19.17
N ASP A 270 14.30 -16.63 19.13
CA ASP A 270 13.45 -17.80 18.96
C ASP A 270 13.25 -18.09 17.46
N PRO A 271 13.74 -19.23 16.95
CA PRO A 271 13.63 -19.58 15.52
C PRO A 271 12.19 -19.85 15.07
N ASN A 272 11.24 -20.03 16.01
CA ASN A 272 9.82 -20.24 15.68
C ASN A 272 9.09 -18.93 15.38
N ILE A 273 9.69 -17.78 15.71
CA ILE A 273 9.10 -16.46 15.45
C ILE A 273 9.63 -15.95 14.11
N GLY A 274 8.84 -16.15 13.05
CA GLY A 274 9.17 -15.70 11.69
C GLY A 274 9.06 -14.19 11.45
N LYS A 275 8.63 -13.40 12.45
CA LYS A 275 8.47 -11.95 12.32
C LYS A 275 9.69 -11.22 12.88
N LYS A 276 10.39 -10.49 12.01
CA LYS A 276 11.46 -9.57 12.42
C LYS A 276 10.87 -8.36 13.12
N ALA A 277 11.40 -8.02 14.30
CA ALA A 277 11.06 -6.77 14.95
C ALA A 277 11.79 -5.63 14.22
N VAL A 278 11.09 -4.51 13.99
CA VAL A 278 11.66 -3.34 13.31
C VAL A 278 11.33 -2.11 14.14
N ALA A 279 12.35 -1.29 14.42
CA ALA A 279 12.20 0.00 15.07
C ALA A 279 12.63 1.12 14.12
N TYR A 280 11.94 2.26 14.19
CA TYR A 280 12.30 3.48 13.47
C TYR A 280 12.66 4.54 14.50
N LEU A 281 13.91 4.99 14.47
CA LEU A 281 14.52 5.77 15.55
C LEU A 281 15.13 7.08 15.03
N ASP A 282 15.21 8.07 15.91
CA ASP A 282 15.98 9.29 15.69
C ASP A 282 17.46 9.10 16.06
N GLU A 283 18.27 10.16 15.98
CA GLU A 283 19.69 10.14 16.33
C GLU A 283 19.99 9.77 17.79
N THR A 284 19.01 9.90 18.69
CA THR A 284 19.14 9.60 20.12
C THR A 284 18.68 8.19 20.48
N GLY A 285 18.17 7.44 19.50
CA GLY A 285 17.61 6.10 19.70
C GLY A 285 16.17 6.11 20.20
N GLN A 286 15.48 7.26 20.15
CA GLN A 286 14.06 7.37 20.49
C GLN A 286 13.17 7.11 19.27
N PRO A 287 11.96 6.55 19.44
CA PRO A 287 11.04 6.32 18.33
C PRO A 287 10.68 7.61 17.59
N VAL A 288 10.79 7.60 16.27
CA VAL A 288 10.20 8.67 15.46
C VAL A 288 8.67 8.51 15.40
N PRO A 289 7.90 9.60 15.40
CA PRO A 289 6.47 9.54 15.12
C PRO A 289 6.24 8.90 13.75
N MET A 290 5.43 7.84 13.71
CA MET A 290 5.04 7.23 12.45
C MET A 290 4.11 8.19 11.69
N PRO A 291 4.31 8.36 10.37
CA PRO A 291 3.41 9.15 9.54
C PRO A 291 1.95 8.71 9.71
N LYS A 292 1.04 9.66 9.92
CA LYS A 292 -0.38 9.36 10.16
C LYS A 292 -1.06 8.74 8.95
N THR A 293 -2.16 8.03 9.22
CA THR A 293 -3.04 7.43 8.21
C THR A 293 -4.30 8.25 7.93
N MET A 294 -4.79 9.01 8.92
CA MET A 294 -5.99 9.84 8.80
C MET A 294 -5.85 11.08 9.68
N GLU A 295 -6.51 12.17 9.29
CA GLU A 295 -6.85 13.24 10.23
C GLU A 295 -8.02 12.78 11.10
N VAL A 296 -7.87 12.88 12.42
CA VAL A 296 -9.01 12.72 13.33
C VAL A 296 -9.92 13.92 13.11
N ARG A 297 -11.02 13.77 12.34
CA ARG A 297 -12.09 14.76 12.32
C ARG A 297 -12.64 14.83 13.75
N GLU A 298 -12.40 15.93 14.46
CA GLU A 298 -13.16 16.22 15.68
C GLU A 298 -14.65 16.24 15.30
N PRO A 299 -15.54 15.55 16.05
CA PRO A 299 -16.96 15.66 15.79
C PRO A 299 -17.36 17.14 15.85
N PRO A 300 -18.24 17.61 14.94
CA PRO A 300 -18.67 19.00 14.96
C PRO A 300 -19.18 19.33 16.36
N LYS A 301 -18.62 20.39 16.97
CA LYS A 301 -19.05 20.85 18.29
C LYS A 301 -20.56 21.05 18.21
N SER A 302 -21.29 20.25 18.98
CA SER A 302 -22.75 20.30 18.99
C SER A 302 -23.17 21.75 19.24
N PRO A 303 -24.06 22.34 18.42
CA PRO A 303 -24.46 23.72 18.59
C PRO A 303 -24.96 23.91 20.03
N ARG A 304 -24.30 24.82 20.76
CA ARG A 304 -24.67 25.19 22.12
C ARG A 304 -26.09 25.73 22.03
N ASN A 305 -27.07 24.96 22.49
CA ASN A 305 -28.48 25.36 22.44
C ASN A 305 -28.65 26.66 23.26
N PRO A 306 -28.97 27.82 22.64
CA PRO A 306 -29.05 29.09 23.36
C PRO A 306 -30.21 29.14 24.38
N ASN A 307 -31.17 28.21 24.28
CA ASN A 307 -32.42 28.29 25.04
C ASN A 307 -32.39 27.70 26.45
N ARG A 308 -31.22 27.31 27.00
CA ARG A 308 -31.13 26.80 28.39
C ARG A 308 -30.74 27.85 29.45
N GLN A 309 -30.66 29.13 29.12
CA GLN A 309 -30.38 30.19 30.10
C GLN A 309 -31.62 30.91 30.68
N ASN A 310 -32.83 30.60 30.21
CA ASN A 310 -34.06 31.28 30.68
C ASN A 310 -34.99 30.44 31.58
N GLU A 311 -34.56 29.26 32.05
CA GLU A 311 -35.39 28.43 32.95
C GLU A 311 -34.98 28.47 34.44
N MET A 312 -34.03 29.32 34.84
CA MET A 312 -33.68 29.52 36.26
C MET A 312 -33.93 30.95 36.80
N SER A 313 -34.82 31.69 36.14
CA SER A 313 -35.31 32.98 36.66
C SER A 313 -36.84 33.03 36.58
N ARG A 314 -37.52 32.25 37.43
CA ARG A 314 -38.89 32.51 37.89
C ARG A 314 -39.04 32.09 39.33
#